data_AF-A0A6J6F4E0-F1
#
_entry.id   AF-A0A6J6F4E0-F1
#
_cell.length_a   1.000
_cell.length_b   1.000
_cell.length_c   1.000
_cell.angle_alpha   90.00
_cell.angle_beta   90.00
_cell.angle_gamma   90.00
#
_symmetry.space_group_name_H-M   'P 1'
#
loop_
_entity.id
_entity.type
_entity.pdbx_description
1 polymer ?
#
loop_
_entity_poly.entity_id
_entity_poly.type
_entity_poly.pdbx_seq_one_letter_code
_entity_poly.pdbx_strand_id
1 'polypeptide(L)'
;MKSAKRILFLLVFTSLTSLTLISPAQATTVIFLTEPTHRQLDGAFVDDDLATLLSYNGTLGSKIFNPIAGSRIWQIDPALIDEVQSMTEPYLLSDGTKGAGTTAAQIWLERLKSVTRYDQIIAAPYGNPSGYWLRKLLPHDESYFLTVGAEKLQTFFGRPVSVSITFPTNSQFRLNNLVYESFLEAKKVIAATASYMSSAELEKYRLRTTAVLNPYLAPARRDFLARDTTANTFALSHMIRVASSKFTVTSEKQLLPITIINDFVGEAKIKIYVSSLNSKVITQSLPEEVSIAGRSKVQIKIPVQVVTSGESEIMIKVRNQQGALLSEPTIFPLKLSVISPIATWVTTGAAITLFAAAIIQSARRIRRKRT
;
A
#
# COMPACT_ATOMS: atom_id res chain seq x y z
N MET A 1 -41.21 67.83 76.29
CA MET A 1 -39.77 68.18 76.30
C MET A 1 -38.97 66.93 76.66
N LYS A 2 -38.09 66.47 75.76
CA LYS A 2 -37.06 65.40 75.92
C LYS A 2 -37.59 63.96 76.14
N SER A 3 -37.09 62.89 75.52
CA SER A 3 -36.07 62.69 74.48
C SER A 3 -36.23 61.24 73.98
N ALA A 4 -36.23 61.06 72.66
CA ALA A 4 -36.37 59.78 71.98
C ALA A 4 -35.10 58.90 72.11
N LYS A 5 -35.30 57.58 72.27
CA LYS A 5 -34.24 56.58 72.15
C LYS A 5 -33.94 56.33 70.67
N ARG A 6 -32.74 56.72 70.21
CA ARG A 6 -32.17 56.31 68.93
C ARG A 6 -31.27 55.09 69.18
N ILE A 7 -31.57 53.98 68.51
CA ILE A 7 -30.71 52.80 68.45
C ILE A 7 -29.82 52.97 67.22
N LEU A 8 -28.51 53.02 67.45
CA LEU A 8 -27.46 53.11 66.43
C LEU A 8 -27.01 51.68 66.09
N PHE A 9 -27.20 51.24 64.85
CA PHE A 9 -26.64 49.99 64.34
C PHE A 9 -25.19 50.24 63.91
N LEU A 10 -24.24 49.55 64.54
CA LEU A 10 -22.82 49.60 64.20
C LEU A 10 -22.53 48.52 63.16
N LEU A 11 -22.30 48.93 61.90
CA LEU A 11 -21.89 48.04 60.80
C LEU A 11 -20.37 47.86 60.86
N VAL A 12 -19.92 46.69 61.32
CA VAL A 12 -18.52 46.26 61.26
C VAL A 12 -18.26 45.66 59.88
N PHE A 13 -17.50 46.35 59.04
CA PHE A 13 -16.98 45.82 57.78
C PHE A 13 -15.67 45.08 58.07
N THR A 14 -15.71 43.74 58.15
CA THR A 14 -14.50 42.90 58.13
C THR A 14 -14.12 42.62 56.67
N SER A 15 -13.12 43.35 56.18
CA SER A 15 -12.44 43.04 54.91
C SER A 15 -11.65 41.74 55.09
N LEU A 16 -12.13 40.65 54.50
CA LEU A 16 -11.43 39.37 54.44
C LEU A 16 -10.54 39.38 53.20
N THR A 17 -9.25 39.71 53.37
CA THR A 17 -8.24 39.59 52.33
C THR A 17 -7.92 38.12 52.10
N SER A 18 -8.55 37.51 51.10
CA SER A 18 -8.21 36.18 50.61
C SER A 18 -6.80 36.20 50.01
N LEU A 19 -5.80 35.75 50.77
CA LEU A 19 -4.50 35.36 50.21
C LEU A 19 -4.73 34.17 49.28
N THR A 20 -4.79 34.41 47.98
CA THR A 20 -4.65 33.34 46.98
C THR A 20 -3.21 32.85 47.04
N LEU A 21 -3.01 31.68 47.66
CA LEU A 21 -1.79 30.90 47.49
C LEU A 21 -1.73 30.48 46.01
N ILE A 22 -1.04 31.26 45.18
CA ILE A 22 -0.66 30.83 43.84
C ILE A 22 0.30 29.66 44.05
N SER A 23 -0.22 28.43 43.94
CA SER A 23 0.64 27.25 43.89
C SER A 23 1.55 27.41 42.67
N PRO A 24 2.87 27.21 42.79
CA PRO A 24 3.76 27.28 41.65
C PRO A 24 3.29 26.28 40.60
N ALA A 25 3.15 26.71 39.35
CA ALA A 25 2.81 25.83 38.24
C ALA A 25 3.84 24.70 38.20
N GLN A 26 3.41 23.46 38.50
CA GLN A 26 4.30 22.31 38.37
C GLN A 26 4.62 22.12 36.89
N ALA A 27 5.90 22.17 36.54
CA ALA A 27 6.36 21.91 35.19
C ALA A 27 6.09 20.43 34.87
N THR A 28 5.09 20.16 34.03
CA THR A 28 4.80 18.82 33.53
C THR A 28 5.82 18.45 32.46
N THR A 29 6.53 17.34 32.66
CA THR A 29 7.55 16.86 31.71
C THR A 29 6.92 15.95 30.66
N VAL A 30 7.23 16.17 29.38
CA VAL A 30 6.80 15.26 28.30
C VAL A 30 7.89 14.21 28.08
N ILE A 31 7.54 12.94 28.30
CA ILE A 31 8.41 11.81 27.97
C ILE A 31 7.98 11.28 26.60
N PHE A 32 8.85 11.45 25.61
CA PHE A 32 8.60 10.96 24.25
C PHE A 32 9.25 9.58 24.06
N LEU A 33 8.42 8.60 23.68
CA LEU A 33 8.80 7.24 23.31
C LEU A 33 8.55 7.03 21.83
N THR A 34 9.62 6.99 21.04
CA THR A 34 9.61 6.71 19.60
C THR A 34 10.93 6.07 19.22
N GLU A 35 10.91 5.26 18.18
CA GLU A 35 12.09 4.68 17.54
C GLU A 35 11.76 4.52 16.04
N PRO A 36 12.70 4.81 15.12
CA PRO A 36 12.53 4.39 13.73
C PRO A 36 12.26 2.89 13.61
N THR A 37 11.51 2.50 12.58
CA THR A 37 11.11 1.10 12.42
C THR A 37 12.32 0.17 12.25
N HIS A 38 12.28 -0.96 12.96
CA HIS A 38 13.21 -2.08 12.77
C HIS A 38 12.61 -3.15 11.86
N ARG A 39 11.50 -2.84 11.17
CA ARG A 39 10.77 -3.79 10.34
C ARG A 39 10.70 -3.37 8.88
N GLN A 40 10.62 -4.38 8.03
CA GLN A 40 10.21 -4.25 6.64
C GLN A 40 8.71 -3.99 6.55
N LEU A 41 8.25 -3.61 5.37
CA LEU A 41 6.85 -3.32 5.08
C LEU A 41 5.96 -4.53 5.36
N ASP A 42 6.41 -5.73 5.00
CA ASP A 42 5.70 -6.98 5.26
C ASP A 42 5.61 -7.31 6.77
N GLY A 43 6.57 -6.84 7.55
CA GLY A 43 6.67 -7.00 9.00
C GLY A 43 7.80 -7.89 9.47
N ALA A 44 8.68 -8.38 8.59
CA ALA A 44 9.89 -9.04 9.03
C ALA A 44 10.81 -8.04 9.75
N PHE A 45 11.51 -8.48 10.80
CA PHE A 45 12.51 -7.66 11.48
C PHE A 45 13.80 -7.61 10.67
N VAL A 46 14.38 -6.43 10.51
CA VAL A 46 15.62 -6.23 9.74
C VAL A 46 16.86 -6.50 10.59
N ASP A 47 16.75 -6.27 11.90
CA ASP A 47 17.80 -6.44 12.90
C ASP A 47 17.15 -6.65 14.28
N ASP A 48 18.00 -6.88 15.28
CA ASP A 48 17.57 -7.07 16.67
C ASP A 48 17.98 -5.91 17.60
N ASP A 49 18.32 -4.75 17.04
CA ASP A 49 18.86 -3.62 17.81
C ASP A 49 17.83 -3.08 18.81
N LEU A 50 16.54 -3.14 18.47
CA LEU A 50 15.44 -2.74 19.34
C LEU A 50 15.49 -3.49 20.69
N ALA A 51 15.90 -4.76 20.72
CA ALA A 51 16.06 -5.52 21.96
C ALA A 51 17.02 -4.84 22.94
N THR A 52 18.13 -4.28 22.43
CA THR A 52 19.12 -3.54 23.22
C THR A 52 18.54 -2.23 23.74
N LEU A 53 17.75 -1.52 22.93
CA LEU A 53 17.12 -0.25 23.31
C LEU A 53 16.06 -0.43 24.41
N LEU A 54 15.35 -1.57 24.40
CA LEU A 54 14.34 -1.93 25.40
C LEU A 54 14.95 -2.40 26.73
N SER A 55 16.20 -2.84 26.74
CA SER A 55 16.89 -3.31 27.94
C SER A 55 16.93 -2.24 29.04
N TYR A 56 17.16 -2.63 30.30
CA TYR A 56 17.12 -1.73 31.46
C TYR A 56 17.95 -0.44 31.28
N ASN A 57 19.15 -0.56 30.72
CA ASN A 57 20.05 0.57 30.44
C ASN A 57 19.91 1.14 29.02
N GLY A 58 19.05 0.55 28.18
CA GLY A 58 18.77 1.04 26.84
C GLY A 58 18.07 2.40 26.85
N THR A 59 18.12 3.11 25.74
CA THR A 59 17.55 4.46 25.62
C THR A 59 16.03 4.50 25.84
N LEU A 60 15.31 3.44 25.45
CA LEU A 60 13.87 3.30 25.69
C LEU A 60 13.59 2.71 27.07
N GLY A 61 14.39 1.73 27.51
CA GLY A 61 14.22 1.12 28.83
C GLY A 61 14.47 2.12 29.97
N SER A 62 15.56 2.87 29.91
CA SER A 62 15.91 3.89 30.94
C SER A 62 14.77 4.88 31.21
N LYS A 63 13.99 5.27 30.19
CA LYS A 63 12.84 6.17 30.31
C LYS A 63 11.70 5.57 31.15
N ILE A 64 11.50 4.25 31.14
CA ILE A 64 10.38 3.58 31.82
C ILE A 64 10.78 2.85 33.10
N PHE A 65 12.02 2.35 33.20
CA PHE A 65 12.51 1.68 34.40
C PHE A 65 12.85 2.70 35.48
N ASN A 66 13.49 3.81 35.09
CA ASN A 66 13.89 4.91 35.98
C ASN A 66 13.26 6.24 35.53
N PRO A 67 11.91 6.36 35.57
CA PRO A 67 11.23 7.53 35.04
C PRO A 67 11.55 8.78 35.86
N ILE A 68 11.61 9.94 35.21
CA ILE A 68 11.81 11.24 35.87
C ILE A 68 10.69 11.46 36.89
N ALA A 69 11.04 11.92 38.09
CA ALA A 69 10.08 12.22 39.16
C ALA A 69 9.22 13.45 38.81
N GLY A 70 7.96 13.46 39.28
CA GLY A 70 7.04 14.58 39.11
C GLY A 70 5.91 14.31 38.10
N SER A 71 5.13 15.35 37.80
CA SER A 71 4.04 15.32 36.82
C SER A 71 4.58 15.09 35.41
N ARG A 72 3.99 14.13 34.68
CA ARG A 72 4.46 13.74 33.36
C ARG A 72 3.32 13.39 32.41
N ILE A 73 3.59 13.63 31.13
CA ILE A 73 2.77 13.20 30.00
C ILE A 73 3.61 12.27 29.16
N TRP A 74 3.06 11.12 28.80
CA TRP A 74 3.71 10.16 27.91
C TRP A 74 3.24 10.40 26.49
N GLN A 75 4.13 10.91 25.65
CA GLN A 75 3.89 10.95 24.21
C GLN A 75 4.46 9.66 23.62
N ILE A 76 3.61 8.81 23.05
CA ILE A 76 4.00 7.46 22.64
C ILE A 76 3.73 7.27 21.15
N ASP A 77 4.74 6.81 20.43
CA ASP A 77 4.61 6.36 19.05
C ASP A 77 3.95 4.97 19.01
N PRO A 78 2.75 4.83 18.41
CA PRO A 78 2.08 3.54 18.29
C PRO A 78 2.86 2.53 17.44
N ALA A 79 3.70 2.97 16.49
CA ALA A 79 4.50 2.05 15.69
C ALA A 79 5.53 1.31 16.56
N LEU A 80 6.16 2.01 17.50
CA LEU A 80 7.04 1.40 18.48
C LEU A 80 6.30 0.32 19.28
N ILE A 81 5.07 0.60 19.73
CA ILE A 81 4.28 -0.37 20.50
C ILE A 81 3.94 -1.60 19.66
N ASP A 82 3.48 -1.42 18.41
CA ASP A 82 3.20 -2.54 17.48
C ASP A 82 4.44 -3.43 17.25
N GLU A 83 5.63 -2.83 17.16
CA GLU A 83 6.89 -3.56 16.99
C GLU A 83 7.27 -4.34 18.24
N VAL A 84 7.24 -3.71 19.41
CA VAL A 84 7.57 -4.40 20.67
C VAL A 84 6.56 -5.50 20.96
N GLN A 85 5.27 -5.31 20.65
CA GLN A 85 4.27 -6.39 20.71
C GLN A 85 4.61 -7.55 19.78
N SER A 86 5.14 -7.28 18.59
CA SER A 86 5.55 -8.34 17.66
C SER A 86 6.79 -9.10 18.13
N MET A 87 7.55 -8.57 19.10
CA MET A 87 8.69 -9.24 19.72
C MET A 87 8.30 -10.11 20.92
N THR A 88 7.08 -9.99 21.48
CA THR A 88 6.70 -10.73 22.70
C THR A 88 6.51 -12.24 22.50
N GLU A 89 6.46 -12.68 21.24
CA GLU A 89 6.50 -14.07 20.83
C GLU A 89 7.80 -14.34 20.07
N PRO A 90 8.25 -15.61 19.92
CA PRO A 90 9.42 -15.92 19.12
C PRO A 90 9.32 -15.34 17.69
N TYR A 91 10.32 -14.58 17.28
CA TYR A 91 10.38 -13.94 15.95
C TYR A 91 11.70 -14.24 15.24
N LEU A 92 11.68 -14.05 13.93
CA LEU A 92 12.84 -14.18 13.06
C LEU A 92 13.18 -12.83 12.45
N LEU A 93 14.47 -12.62 12.25
CA LEU A 93 14.99 -11.57 11.38
C LEU A 93 14.81 -11.98 9.91
N SER A 94 14.94 -11.01 9.01
CA SER A 94 14.75 -11.19 7.57
C SER A 94 15.75 -12.17 6.93
N ASP A 95 16.87 -12.44 7.60
CA ASP A 95 17.86 -13.45 7.21
C ASP A 95 17.59 -14.85 7.80
N GLY A 96 16.51 -15.00 8.58
CA GLY A 96 16.13 -16.24 9.26
C GLY A 96 16.77 -16.46 10.63
N THR A 97 17.62 -15.55 11.10
CA THR A 97 18.18 -15.58 12.46
C THR A 97 17.06 -15.41 13.49
N LYS A 98 17.13 -16.15 14.61
CA LYS A 98 16.19 -15.98 15.73
C LYS A 98 16.47 -14.69 16.48
N GLY A 99 15.43 -13.90 16.73
CA GLY A 99 15.51 -12.73 17.60
C GLY A 99 15.72 -13.12 19.07
N ALA A 100 16.43 -12.28 19.81
CA ALA A 100 16.75 -12.48 21.22
C ALA A 100 15.95 -11.57 22.17
N GLY A 101 15.18 -10.63 21.64
CA GLY A 101 14.49 -9.58 22.40
C GLY A 101 13.18 -9.97 23.07
N THR A 102 12.73 -11.22 22.99
CA THR A 102 11.40 -11.62 23.49
C THR A 102 11.17 -11.30 24.96
N THR A 103 12.09 -11.71 25.83
CA THR A 103 11.99 -11.41 27.27
C THR A 103 12.08 -9.90 27.53
N ALA A 104 12.96 -9.19 26.83
CA ALA A 104 13.10 -7.74 26.98
C ALA A 104 11.80 -7.02 26.60
N ALA A 105 11.16 -7.42 25.50
CA ALA A 105 9.89 -6.86 25.03
C ALA A 105 8.74 -7.09 26.01
N GLN A 106 8.61 -8.31 26.54
CA GLN A 106 7.58 -8.65 27.54
C GLN A 106 7.73 -7.78 28.79
N ILE A 107 8.93 -7.74 29.39
CA ILE A 107 9.23 -6.94 30.58
C ILE A 107 8.99 -5.45 30.31
N TRP A 108 9.44 -4.96 29.14
CA TRP A 108 9.32 -3.55 28.80
C TRP A 108 7.85 -3.12 28.64
N LEU A 109 6.99 -3.90 28.00
CA LEU A 109 5.57 -3.56 27.85
C LEU A 109 4.81 -3.63 29.18
N GLU A 110 5.12 -4.61 30.04
CA GLU A 110 4.56 -4.67 31.40
C GLU A 110 4.97 -3.45 32.22
N ARG A 111 6.25 -3.08 32.16
CA ARG A 111 6.76 -1.89 32.85
C ARG A 111 6.14 -0.61 32.30
N LEU A 112 5.97 -0.50 30.98
CA LEU A 112 5.31 0.64 30.35
C LEU A 112 3.89 0.80 30.89
N LYS A 113 3.07 -0.26 30.86
CA LYS A 113 1.70 -0.22 31.40
C LYS A 113 1.66 0.16 32.89
N SER A 114 2.62 -0.34 33.67
CA SER A 114 2.73 -0.01 35.09
C SER A 114 3.05 1.46 35.32
N VAL A 115 4.07 2.00 34.64
CA VAL A 115 4.56 3.35 34.88
C VAL A 115 3.60 4.42 34.34
N THR A 116 2.83 4.12 33.28
CA THR A 116 1.86 5.05 32.69
C THR A 116 0.45 4.94 33.29
N ARG A 117 0.23 4.11 34.32
CA ARG A 117 -1.11 3.72 34.80
C ARG A 117 -2.02 4.91 35.12
N TYR A 118 -1.47 5.98 35.69
CA TYR A 118 -2.22 7.16 36.13
C TYR A 118 -1.82 8.46 35.41
N ASP A 119 -0.78 8.41 34.58
CA ASP A 119 -0.31 9.57 33.83
C ASP A 119 -1.16 9.77 32.57
N GLN A 120 -1.12 10.96 31.97
CA GLN A 120 -1.76 11.17 30.67
C GLN A 120 -0.93 10.54 29.55
N ILE A 121 -1.59 9.91 28.58
CA ILE A 121 -0.96 9.40 27.36
C ILE A 121 -1.49 10.18 26.16
N ILE A 122 -0.56 10.67 25.34
CA ILE A 122 -0.83 11.30 24.05
C ILE A 122 -0.22 10.40 22.96
N ALA A 123 -1.03 9.97 22.01
CA ALA A 123 -0.54 9.23 20.86
C ALA A 123 0.17 10.16 19.88
N ALA A 124 1.44 9.89 19.59
CA ALA A 124 2.12 10.49 18.46
C ALA A 124 1.59 9.90 17.13
N PRO A 125 1.76 10.60 15.99
CA PRO A 125 1.49 10.03 14.69
C PRO A 125 2.25 8.74 14.46
N TYR A 126 1.61 7.75 13.84
CA TYR A 126 2.18 6.42 13.65
C TYR A 126 3.51 6.45 12.89
N GLY A 127 4.58 5.94 13.51
CA GLY A 127 5.92 5.88 12.93
C GLY A 127 6.69 7.20 12.96
N ASN A 128 6.13 8.21 13.66
CA ASN A 128 6.69 9.55 13.82
C ASN A 128 7.24 10.18 12.51
N PRO A 129 6.44 10.25 11.43
CA PRO A 129 6.85 10.91 10.20
C PRO A 129 7.03 12.42 10.44
N SER A 130 7.91 13.04 9.65
CA SER A 130 8.00 14.50 9.59
C SER A 130 6.69 15.09 9.08
N GLY A 131 6.09 15.99 9.85
CA GLY A 131 4.85 16.68 9.46
C GLY A 131 5.00 17.50 8.18
N TYR A 132 6.22 18.02 7.89
CA TYR A 132 6.51 18.69 6.63
C TYR A 132 6.36 17.72 5.44
N TRP A 133 7.01 16.56 5.50
CA TRP A 133 6.99 15.60 4.41
C TRP A 133 5.62 14.94 4.26
N LEU A 134 4.94 14.66 5.37
CA LEU A 134 3.59 14.10 5.33
C LEU A 134 2.63 15.07 4.61
N ARG A 135 2.56 16.34 5.00
CA ARG A 135 1.70 17.33 4.32
C ARG A 135 2.08 17.53 2.86
N LYS A 136 3.37 17.46 2.52
CA LYS A 136 3.85 17.63 1.15
C LYS A 136 3.47 16.45 0.25
N LEU A 137 3.52 15.22 0.75
CA LEU A 137 3.33 14.00 -0.06
C LEU A 137 1.93 13.38 0.06
N LEU A 138 1.27 13.63 1.20
CA LEU A 138 -0.06 13.14 1.60
C LEU A 138 -0.92 14.28 2.20
N PRO A 139 -1.22 15.34 1.43
CA PRO A 139 -1.91 16.53 1.95
C PRO A 139 -3.33 16.27 2.50
N HIS A 140 -3.92 15.12 2.21
CA HIS A 140 -5.27 14.76 2.65
C HIS A 140 -5.30 13.66 3.73
N ASP A 141 -4.14 13.15 4.17
CA ASP A 141 -4.09 12.05 5.15
C ASP A 141 -3.63 12.51 6.55
N GLU A 142 -3.35 13.79 6.76
CA GLU A 142 -2.82 14.31 8.04
C GLU A 142 -3.69 13.91 9.24
N SER A 143 -5.01 14.11 9.14
CA SER A 143 -5.95 13.73 10.21
C SER A 143 -5.91 12.24 10.50
N TYR A 144 -5.87 11.39 9.46
CA TYR A 144 -5.80 9.94 9.62
C TYR A 144 -4.55 9.51 10.42
N PHE A 145 -3.37 10.04 10.10
CA PHE A 145 -2.14 9.69 10.83
C PHE A 145 -2.11 10.20 12.27
N LEU A 146 -2.78 11.32 12.55
CA LEU A 146 -2.90 11.86 13.90
C LEU A 146 -3.87 11.02 14.76
N THR A 147 -4.96 10.48 14.18
CA THR A 147 -6.00 9.77 14.94
C THR A 147 -5.74 8.28 15.12
N VAL A 148 -5.28 7.59 14.07
CA VAL A 148 -5.09 6.12 14.07
C VAL A 148 -4.18 5.64 15.20
N GLY A 149 -3.20 6.45 15.59
CA GLY A 149 -2.30 6.14 16.69
C GLY A 149 -3.00 6.06 18.05
N ALA A 150 -3.97 6.94 18.30
CA ALA A 150 -4.73 6.92 19.55
C ALA A 150 -5.62 5.68 19.65
N GLU A 151 -6.23 5.25 18.55
CA GLU A 151 -7.05 4.04 18.51
C GLU A 151 -6.22 2.77 18.83
N LYS A 152 -5.03 2.67 18.24
CA LYS A 152 -4.09 1.56 18.53
C LYS A 152 -3.63 1.57 19.98
N LEU A 153 -3.18 2.71 20.50
CA LEU A 153 -2.72 2.80 21.88
C LEU A 153 -3.87 2.59 22.87
N GLN A 154 -5.08 3.08 22.59
CA GLN A 154 -6.25 2.82 23.43
C GLN A 154 -6.53 1.31 23.51
N THR A 155 -6.42 0.59 22.40
CA THR A 155 -6.56 -0.87 22.36
C THR A 155 -5.47 -1.55 23.22
N PHE A 156 -4.21 -1.11 23.10
CA PHE A 156 -3.11 -1.68 23.87
C PHE A 156 -3.20 -1.42 25.40
N PHE A 157 -3.54 -0.18 25.79
CA PHE A 157 -3.62 0.24 27.20
C PHE A 157 -4.95 -0.09 27.87
N GLY A 158 -6.01 -0.36 27.11
CA GLY A 158 -7.35 -0.62 27.63
C GLY A 158 -8.00 0.60 28.29
N ARG A 159 -7.60 1.82 27.90
CA ARG A 159 -8.14 3.08 28.43
C ARG A 159 -8.01 4.21 27.40
N PRO A 160 -8.79 5.30 27.54
CA PRO A 160 -8.74 6.42 26.60
C PRO A 160 -7.32 7.01 26.45
N VAL A 161 -6.95 7.31 25.21
CA VAL A 161 -5.67 7.95 24.85
C VAL A 161 -5.96 9.22 24.05
N SER A 162 -5.31 10.32 24.40
CA SER A 162 -5.47 11.58 23.67
C SER A 162 -4.74 11.53 22.34
N VAL A 163 -5.33 12.13 21.30
CA VAL A 163 -4.68 12.35 20.01
C VAL A 163 -3.68 13.50 20.11
N SER A 164 -2.50 13.37 19.48
CA SER A 164 -1.64 14.53 19.26
C SER A 164 -2.28 15.48 18.25
N ILE A 165 -2.34 16.76 18.58
CA ILE A 165 -2.88 17.80 17.69
C ILE A 165 -1.85 18.31 16.68
N THR A 166 -0.59 17.94 16.84
CA THR A 166 0.52 18.32 15.96
C THR A 166 1.50 17.16 15.75
N PHE A 167 2.34 17.26 14.74
CA PHE A 167 3.49 16.37 14.59
C PHE A 167 4.55 16.74 15.63
N PRO A 168 5.20 15.74 16.27
CA PRO A 168 6.33 15.99 17.17
C PRO A 168 7.46 16.78 16.51
N THR A 169 7.61 16.64 15.19
CA THR A 169 8.63 17.31 14.40
C THR A 169 8.13 17.68 13.00
N ASN A 170 8.60 18.83 12.51
CA ASN A 170 8.41 19.31 11.14
C ASN A 170 9.75 19.38 10.38
N SER A 171 10.75 18.60 10.80
CA SER A 171 12.09 18.62 10.22
C SER A 171 12.07 18.38 8.72
N GLN A 172 12.76 19.26 8.00
CA GLN A 172 13.05 19.06 6.58
C GLN A 172 14.38 18.32 6.47
N PHE A 173 14.41 17.28 5.66
CA PHE A 173 15.61 16.50 5.38
C PHE A 173 15.57 16.03 3.93
N ARG A 174 16.72 15.83 3.30
CA ARG A 174 16.77 15.44 1.88
C ARG A 174 16.22 14.03 1.68
N LEU A 175 15.17 13.90 0.86
CA LEU A 175 14.81 12.65 0.21
C LEU A 175 15.59 12.56 -1.09
N ASN A 176 16.36 11.49 -1.27
CA ASN A 176 16.98 11.22 -2.58
C ASN A 176 15.92 10.71 -3.57
N ASN A 177 16.30 10.56 -4.83
CA ASN A 177 15.38 10.13 -5.88
C ASN A 177 14.77 8.75 -5.60
N LEU A 178 15.56 7.82 -5.07
CA LEU A 178 15.11 6.47 -4.74
C LEU A 178 13.94 6.51 -3.74
N VAL A 179 14.11 7.21 -2.62
CA VAL A 179 13.09 7.28 -1.57
C VAL A 179 11.85 8.04 -2.02
N TYR A 180 12.04 9.14 -2.76
CA TYR A 180 10.93 9.94 -3.26
C TYR A 180 10.06 9.16 -4.25
N GLU A 181 10.69 8.53 -5.25
CA GLU A 181 9.97 7.74 -6.26
C GLU A 181 9.36 6.47 -5.67
N SER A 182 10.07 5.77 -4.77
CA SER A 182 9.50 4.57 -4.11
C SER A 182 8.21 4.91 -3.37
N PHE A 183 8.18 6.05 -2.67
CA PHE A 183 7.00 6.51 -1.93
C PHE A 183 5.85 6.91 -2.86
N LEU A 184 6.13 7.68 -3.91
CA LEU A 184 5.09 8.11 -4.86
C LEU A 184 4.47 6.92 -5.60
N GLU A 185 5.29 5.96 -6.03
CA GLU A 185 4.81 4.77 -6.71
C GLU A 185 4.03 3.86 -5.77
N ALA A 186 4.51 3.67 -4.54
CA ALA A 186 3.77 2.95 -3.50
C ALA A 186 2.36 3.52 -3.30
N LYS A 187 2.25 4.85 -3.20
CA LYS A 187 0.94 5.51 -3.04
C LYS A 187 -0.01 5.20 -4.19
N LYS A 188 0.48 5.25 -5.44
CA LYS A 188 -0.34 4.95 -6.62
C LYS A 188 -0.83 3.50 -6.60
N VAL A 189 0.08 2.54 -6.35
CA VAL A 189 -0.26 1.12 -6.32
C VAL A 189 -1.25 0.83 -5.20
N ILE A 190 -1.00 1.34 -3.99
CA ILE A 190 -1.90 1.16 -2.84
C ILE A 190 -3.29 1.72 -3.16
N ALA A 191 -3.36 2.94 -3.70
CA ALA A 191 -4.65 3.54 -4.07
C ALA A 191 -5.37 2.74 -5.17
N ALA A 192 -4.64 2.23 -6.16
CA ALA A 192 -5.21 1.46 -7.26
C ALA A 192 -5.78 0.10 -6.81
N THR A 193 -5.19 -0.49 -5.76
CA THR A 193 -5.51 -1.83 -5.26
C THR A 193 -6.31 -1.85 -3.95
N ALA A 194 -6.52 -0.69 -3.32
CA ALA A 194 -7.15 -0.57 -2.00
C ALA A 194 -8.52 -1.25 -1.89
N SER A 195 -9.36 -1.18 -2.93
CA SER A 195 -10.70 -1.78 -2.92
C SER A 195 -10.72 -3.31 -2.87
N TYR A 196 -9.57 -3.95 -3.11
CA TYR A 196 -9.44 -5.41 -3.16
C TYR A 196 -8.82 -5.97 -1.88
N MET A 197 -8.21 -5.13 -1.04
CA MET A 197 -7.57 -5.55 0.22
C MET A 197 -8.57 -5.66 1.37
N SER A 198 -8.22 -6.42 2.41
CA SER A 198 -8.86 -6.25 3.70
C SER A 198 -8.48 -4.90 4.33
N SER A 199 -9.31 -4.41 5.27
CA SER A 199 -9.03 -3.16 6.00
C SER A 199 -7.68 -3.20 6.72
N ALA A 200 -7.31 -4.35 7.30
CA ALA A 200 -6.05 -4.53 8.03
C ALA A 200 -4.83 -4.50 7.09
N GLU A 201 -4.92 -5.11 5.90
CA GLU A 201 -3.86 -5.06 4.90
C GLU A 201 -3.67 -3.63 4.37
N LEU A 202 -4.77 -2.94 4.03
CA LEU A 202 -4.71 -1.57 3.56
C LEU A 202 -4.09 -0.64 4.61
N GLU A 203 -4.50 -0.76 5.86
CA GLU A 203 -3.92 -0.01 6.98
C GLU A 203 -2.43 -0.28 7.12
N LYS A 204 -2.00 -1.55 7.09
CA LYS A 204 -0.57 -1.92 7.14
C LYS A 204 0.24 -1.19 6.07
N TYR A 205 -0.21 -1.21 4.81
CA TYR A 205 0.47 -0.52 3.72
C TYR A 205 0.48 1.00 3.89
N ARG A 206 -0.66 1.60 4.26
CA ARG A 206 -0.75 3.06 4.48
C ARG A 206 0.19 3.51 5.60
N LEU A 207 0.25 2.77 6.70
CA LEU A 207 1.04 3.15 7.87
C LEU A 207 2.53 2.90 7.69
N ARG A 208 2.94 1.75 7.13
CA ARG A 208 4.37 1.41 7.04
C ARG A 208 5.10 2.11 5.89
N THR A 209 4.40 2.49 4.82
CA THR A 209 5.04 3.25 3.73
C THR A 209 5.51 4.63 4.17
N THR A 210 4.93 5.23 5.22
CA THR A 210 5.39 6.52 5.74
C THR A 210 6.62 6.42 6.65
N ALA A 211 7.10 5.21 6.96
CA ALA A 211 8.30 5.03 7.78
C ALA A 211 9.51 5.77 7.21
N VAL A 212 9.68 5.80 5.88
CA VAL A 212 10.77 6.55 5.21
C VAL A 212 10.76 8.06 5.49
N LEU A 213 9.63 8.59 5.96
CA LEU A 213 9.44 10.00 6.31
C LEU A 213 9.82 10.30 7.75
N ASN A 214 10.24 9.32 8.55
CA ASN A 214 10.74 9.53 9.90
C ASN A 214 12.10 10.27 9.84
N PRO A 215 12.25 11.41 10.55
CA PRO A 215 13.46 12.23 10.49
C PRO A 215 14.65 11.65 11.25
N TYR A 216 14.44 10.67 12.13
CA TYR A 216 15.49 10.01 12.90
C TYR A 216 16.11 8.81 12.16
N LEU A 217 15.58 8.43 10.99
CA LEU A 217 16.19 7.42 10.14
C LEU A 217 17.56 7.86 9.61
N ALA A 218 18.57 7.01 9.82
CA ALA A 218 19.84 7.11 9.12
C ALA A 218 19.63 6.99 7.59
N PRO A 219 20.42 7.69 6.76
CA PRO A 219 20.26 7.66 5.30
C PRO A 219 20.29 6.25 4.70
N ALA A 220 21.21 5.39 5.13
CA ALA A 220 21.32 4.01 4.64
C ALA A 220 20.07 3.17 4.97
N ARG A 221 19.51 3.34 6.18
CA ARG A 221 18.27 2.66 6.58
C ARG A 221 17.08 3.16 5.77
N ARG A 222 17.01 4.46 5.49
CA ARG A 222 15.96 5.03 4.64
C ARG A 222 16.02 4.46 3.21
N ASP A 223 17.21 4.32 2.64
CA ASP A 223 17.39 3.73 1.32
C ASP A 223 17.02 2.24 1.29
N PHE A 224 17.33 1.51 2.36
CA PHE A 224 16.89 0.12 2.53
C PHE A 224 15.34 0.03 2.53
N LEU A 225 14.67 0.83 3.37
CA LEU A 225 13.20 0.85 3.45
C LEU A 225 12.55 1.30 2.14
N ALA A 226 13.19 2.17 1.37
CA ALA A 226 12.72 2.56 0.04
C ALA A 226 12.74 1.38 -0.95
N ARG A 227 13.83 0.60 -0.98
CA ARG A 227 13.91 -0.62 -1.82
C ARG A 227 12.92 -1.69 -1.38
N ASP A 228 12.79 -1.88 -0.07
CA ASP A 228 11.80 -2.77 0.51
C ASP A 228 10.37 -2.37 0.14
N THR A 229 10.07 -1.07 0.21
CA THR A 229 8.80 -0.50 -0.25
C THR A 229 8.56 -0.81 -1.73
N THR A 230 9.55 -0.58 -2.60
CA THR A 230 9.47 -0.90 -4.03
C THR A 230 9.21 -2.38 -4.29
N ALA A 231 9.90 -3.29 -3.58
CA ALA A 231 9.73 -4.72 -3.76
C ALA A 231 8.32 -5.18 -3.34
N ASN A 232 7.84 -4.70 -2.19
CA ASN A 232 6.52 -5.05 -1.68
C ASN A 232 5.39 -4.48 -2.54
N THR A 233 5.53 -3.25 -3.05
CA THR A 233 4.51 -2.64 -3.91
C THR A 233 4.51 -3.25 -5.31
N PHE A 234 5.67 -3.71 -5.81
CA PHE A 234 5.74 -4.53 -7.00
C PHE A 234 4.99 -5.86 -6.81
N ALA A 235 5.19 -6.56 -5.70
CA ALA A 235 4.44 -7.78 -5.41
C ALA A 235 2.92 -7.50 -5.32
N LEU A 236 2.55 -6.38 -4.69
CA LEU A 236 1.17 -5.94 -4.53
C LEU A 236 0.48 -5.67 -5.88
N SER A 237 1.17 -5.01 -6.83
CA SER A 237 0.62 -4.73 -8.17
C SER A 237 0.41 -6.01 -9.00
N HIS A 238 1.11 -7.10 -8.67
CA HIS A 238 0.99 -8.39 -9.36
C HIS A 238 -0.05 -9.34 -8.74
N MET A 239 -0.74 -8.92 -7.68
CA MET A 239 -1.84 -9.68 -7.08
C MET A 239 -3.06 -9.82 -8.00
N ILE A 240 -3.27 -8.86 -8.91
CA ILE A 240 -4.16 -9.03 -10.06
C ILE A 240 -3.30 -9.08 -11.30
N ARG A 241 -3.28 -10.24 -11.97
CA ARG A 241 -2.43 -10.45 -13.15
C ARG A 241 -3.10 -11.33 -14.19
N VAL A 242 -2.61 -11.20 -15.41
CA VAL A 242 -3.00 -12.09 -16.51
C VAL A 242 -1.97 -13.22 -16.60
N ALA A 243 -2.45 -14.46 -16.70
CA ALA A 243 -1.57 -15.61 -16.90
C ALA A 243 -0.93 -15.53 -18.29
N SER A 244 0.40 -15.58 -18.33
CA SER A 244 1.15 -15.57 -19.59
C SER A 244 0.85 -16.82 -20.42
N SER A 245 0.61 -16.64 -21.72
CA SER A 245 0.34 -17.73 -22.66
C SER A 245 0.85 -17.37 -24.06
N LYS A 246 1.04 -18.37 -24.91
CA LYS A 246 1.34 -18.21 -26.34
C LYS A 246 0.20 -18.85 -27.13
N PHE A 247 -0.25 -18.20 -28.20
CA PHE A 247 -1.36 -18.71 -29.00
C PHE A 247 -0.97 -18.95 -30.45
N THR A 248 -1.51 -20.01 -31.04
CA THR A 248 -1.56 -20.18 -32.48
C THR A 248 -2.98 -19.93 -32.96
N VAL A 249 -3.13 -19.00 -33.90
CA VAL A 249 -4.42 -18.58 -34.47
C VAL A 249 -4.54 -19.19 -35.85
N THR A 250 -5.50 -20.09 -36.04
CA THR A 250 -5.67 -20.89 -37.26
C THR A 250 -6.90 -20.49 -38.08
N SER A 251 -7.70 -19.56 -37.56
CA SER A 251 -8.94 -19.09 -38.21
C SER A 251 -8.96 -17.57 -38.30
N GLU A 252 -9.67 -17.03 -39.30
CA GLU A 252 -9.80 -15.58 -39.49
C GLU A 252 -10.39 -14.91 -38.25
N LYS A 253 -11.36 -15.53 -37.59
CA LYS A 253 -11.91 -15.08 -36.30
C LYS A 253 -11.70 -16.18 -35.28
N GLN A 254 -11.09 -15.85 -34.15
CA GLN A 254 -10.83 -16.81 -33.08
C GLN A 254 -11.03 -16.14 -31.71
N LEU A 255 -11.50 -16.93 -30.74
CA LEU A 255 -11.61 -16.50 -29.35
C LEU A 255 -10.40 -17.01 -28.57
N LEU A 256 -9.57 -16.10 -28.06
CA LEU A 256 -8.39 -16.44 -27.27
C LEU A 256 -8.78 -16.59 -25.79
N PRO A 257 -8.54 -17.76 -25.16
CA PRO A 257 -8.83 -17.96 -23.75
C PRO A 257 -7.73 -17.30 -22.90
N ILE A 258 -8.05 -16.19 -22.24
CA ILE A 258 -7.14 -15.46 -21.36
C ILE A 258 -7.55 -15.70 -19.92
N THR A 259 -6.62 -16.19 -19.10
CA THR A 259 -6.85 -16.43 -17.67
C THR A 259 -6.36 -15.25 -16.86
N ILE A 260 -7.19 -14.78 -15.94
CA ILE A 260 -6.91 -13.67 -15.04
C ILE A 260 -6.99 -14.21 -13.62
N ILE A 261 -6.01 -13.83 -12.80
CA ILE A 261 -5.84 -14.32 -11.44
C ILE A 261 -6.01 -13.13 -10.49
N ASN A 262 -6.80 -13.34 -9.45
CA ASN A 262 -6.96 -12.43 -8.33
C ASN A 262 -6.51 -13.13 -7.04
N ASP A 263 -5.35 -12.75 -6.52
CA ASP A 263 -4.83 -13.26 -5.26
C ASP A 263 -5.27 -12.44 -4.04
N PHE A 264 -5.94 -11.30 -4.26
CA PHE A 264 -6.53 -10.55 -3.16
C PHE A 264 -7.69 -11.31 -2.51
N VAL A 265 -8.00 -10.96 -1.26
CA VAL A 265 -9.16 -11.49 -0.53
C VAL A 265 -10.49 -10.91 -1.03
N GLY A 266 -10.49 -9.67 -1.53
CA GLY A 266 -11.67 -8.99 -2.04
C GLY A 266 -12.00 -9.38 -3.49
N GLU A 267 -13.27 -9.19 -3.87
CA GLU A 267 -13.70 -9.30 -5.26
C GLU A 267 -13.07 -8.19 -6.10
N ALA A 268 -12.46 -8.57 -7.23
CA ALA A 268 -11.86 -7.64 -8.18
C ALA A 268 -12.81 -7.37 -9.36
N LYS A 269 -13.37 -6.16 -9.40
CA LYS A 269 -14.05 -5.61 -10.58
C LYS A 269 -13.07 -4.78 -11.40
N ILE A 270 -12.77 -5.22 -12.61
CA ILE A 270 -11.70 -4.68 -13.45
C ILE A 270 -12.16 -4.42 -14.89
N LYS A 271 -11.40 -3.58 -15.60
CA LYS A 271 -11.55 -3.27 -17.02
C LYS A 271 -10.31 -3.73 -17.77
N ILE A 272 -10.51 -4.50 -18.84
CA ILE A 272 -9.43 -5.11 -19.61
C ILE A 272 -9.39 -4.47 -20.98
N TYR A 273 -8.25 -3.88 -21.31
CA TYR A 273 -8.01 -3.24 -22.59
C TYR A 273 -7.08 -4.13 -23.39
N VAL A 274 -7.48 -4.42 -24.63
CA VAL A 274 -6.71 -5.26 -25.56
C VAL A 274 -6.35 -4.41 -26.76
N SER A 275 -5.08 -4.39 -27.12
CA SER A 275 -4.60 -3.71 -28.32
C SER A 275 -3.62 -4.59 -29.08
N SER A 276 -3.78 -4.68 -30.39
CA SER A 276 -2.75 -5.26 -31.26
C SER A 276 -1.54 -4.34 -31.35
N LEU A 277 -0.34 -4.91 -31.42
CA LEU A 277 0.91 -4.17 -31.65
C LEU A 277 1.22 -3.97 -33.14
N ASN A 278 0.41 -4.52 -34.04
CA ASN A 278 0.52 -4.32 -35.50
C ASN A 278 -0.85 -4.41 -36.20
N SER A 279 -0.86 -4.22 -37.52
CA SER A 279 -2.08 -4.27 -38.35
C SER A 279 -2.49 -5.69 -38.80
N LYS A 280 -1.76 -6.74 -38.38
CA LYS A 280 -2.07 -8.14 -38.77
C LYS A 280 -3.22 -8.73 -37.96
N VAL A 281 -3.51 -8.17 -36.79
CA VAL A 281 -4.58 -8.59 -35.90
C VAL A 281 -5.42 -7.38 -35.52
N ILE A 282 -6.74 -7.54 -35.61
CA ILE A 282 -7.73 -6.59 -35.11
C ILE A 282 -8.29 -7.16 -33.80
N THR A 283 -8.35 -6.31 -32.78
CA THR A 283 -8.91 -6.63 -31.45
C THR A 283 -10.13 -5.77 -31.17
N GLN A 284 -10.91 -6.12 -30.15
CA GLN A 284 -12.01 -5.28 -29.69
C GLN A 284 -11.51 -3.90 -29.22
N SER A 285 -12.26 -2.85 -29.53
CA SER A 285 -11.93 -1.46 -29.17
C SER A 285 -12.42 -1.07 -27.77
N LEU A 286 -13.50 -1.68 -27.30
CA LEU A 286 -14.08 -1.43 -25.98
C LEU A 286 -13.43 -2.34 -24.92
N PRO A 287 -13.26 -1.85 -23.68
CA PRO A 287 -12.76 -2.70 -22.60
C PRO A 287 -13.79 -3.76 -22.21
N GLU A 288 -13.28 -4.92 -21.81
CA GLU A 288 -14.09 -5.99 -21.22
C GLU A 288 -14.15 -5.81 -19.70
N GLU A 289 -15.35 -5.76 -19.14
CA GLU A 289 -15.55 -5.69 -17.69
C GLU A 289 -15.61 -7.10 -17.11
N VAL A 290 -14.80 -7.35 -16.09
CA VAL A 290 -14.68 -8.67 -15.46
C VAL A 290 -14.77 -8.54 -13.96
N SER A 291 -15.57 -9.40 -13.34
CA SER A 291 -15.58 -9.63 -11.90
C SER A 291 -14.86 -10.96 -11.61
N ILE A 292 -13.94 -10.93 -10.65
CA ILE A 292 -13.15 -12.08 -10.22
C ILE A 292 -13.27 -12.16 -8.70
N ALA A 293 -13.82 -13.25 -8.17
CA ALA A 293 -13.90 -13.45 -6.73
C ALA A 293 -12.50 -13.41 -6.08
N GLY A 294 -12.45 -13.14 -4.78
CA GLY A 294 -11.19 -13.20 -4.03
C GLY A 294 -10.54 -14.57 -4.11
N ARG A 295 -9.20 -14.61 -4.18
CA ARG A 295 -8.38 -15.83 -4.25
C ARG A 295 -8.85 -16.81 -5.34
N SER A 296 -9.19 -16.27 -6.50
CA SER A 296 -9.76 -17.04 -7.61
C SER A 296 -9.18 -16.64 -8.95
N LYS A 297 -9.58 -17.38 -9.99
CA LYS A 297 -9.20 -17.10 -11.37
C LYS A 297 -10.41 -17.25 -12.29
N VAL A 298 -10.47 -16.42 -13.31
CA VAL A 298 -11.50 -16.45 -14.35
C VAL A 298 -10.84 -16.52 -15.71
N GLN A 299 -11.43 -17.28 -16.63
CA GLN A 299 -11.03 -17.29 -18.02
C GLN A 299 -12.04 -16.49 -18.85
N ILE A 300 -11.54 -15.49 -19.56
CA ILE A 300 -12.30 -14.71 -20.54
C ILE A 300 -11.92 -15.10 -21.96
N LYS A 301 -12.78 -14.79 -22.92
CA LYS A 301 -12.62 -15.15 -24.33
C LYS A 301 -12.47 -13.89 -25.17
N ILE A 302 -11.23 -13.53 -25.49
CA ILE A 302 -10.92 -12.30 -26.23
C ILE A 302 -11.04 -12.57 -27.73
N PRO A 303 -11.97 -11.91 -28.44
CA PRO A 303 -12.08 -12.05 -29.88
C PRO A 303 -10.91 -11.37 -30.59
N VAL A 304 -10.29 -12.10 -31.51
CA VAL A 304 -9.27 -11.58 -32.43
C VAL A 304 -9.68 -11.88 -33.86
N GLN A 305 -9.42 -10.93 -34.76
CA GLN A 305 -9.56 -11.12 -36.19
C GLN A 305 -8.20 -11.02 -36.88
N VAL A 306 -7.84 -12.04 -37.64
CA VAL A 306 -6.58 -12.12 -38.39
C VAL A 306 -6.78 -11.52 -39.77
N VAL A 307 -5.93 -10.55 -40.10
CA VAL A 307 -5.88 -9.91 -41.42
C VAL A 307 -4.86 -10.62 -42.32
N THR A 308 -3.71 -11.03 -41.76
CA THR A 308 -2.65 -11.73 -42.51
C THR A 308 -1.85 -12.69 -41.63
N SER A 309 -1.22 -13.68 -42.26
CA SER A 309 -0.40 -14.71 -41.59
C SER A 309 0.96 -14.19 -41.11
N GLY A 310 1.62 -14.96 -40.24
CA GLY A 310 2.94 -14.70 -39.68
C GLY A 310 2.90 -14.43 -38.17
N GLU A 311 3.95 -13.83 -37.62
CA GLU A 311 4.01 -13.50 -36.19
C GLU A 311 3.34 -12.15 -35.88
N SER A 312 2.67 -12.08 -34.74
CA SER A 312 2.03 -10.90 -34.18
C SER A 312 2.01 -10.94 -32.65
N GLU A 313 1.58 -9.85 -32.02
CA GLU A 313 1.48 -9.71 -30.57
C GLU A 313 0.26 -8.87 -30.21
N ILE A 314 -0.41 -9.24 -29.11
CA ILE A 314 -1.42 -8.39 -28.47
C ILE A 314 -0.96 -7.99 -27.08
N MET A 315 -1.28 -6.78 -26.68
CA MET A 315 -1.03 -6.24 -25.35
C MET A 315 -2.33 -6.17 -24.57
N ILE A 316 -2.30 -6.66 -23.33
CA ILE A 316 -3.41 -6.58 -22.38
C ILE A 316 -3.03 -5.64 -21.25
N LYS A 317 -3.87 -4.63 -21.02
CA LYS A 317 -3.77 -3.70 -19.88
C LYS A 317 -4.96 -3.92 -18.95
N VAL A 318 -4.67 -4.11 -17.66
CA VAL A 318 -5.70 -4.30 -16.63
C VAL A 318 -5.82 -3.04 -15.80
N ARG A 319 -7.04 -2.51 -15.70
CA ARG A 319 -7.36 -1.32 -14.91
C ARG A 319 -8.45 -1.60 -13.89
N ASN A 320 -8.46 -0.85 -12.79
CA ASN A 320 -9.62 -0.82 -11.89
C ASN A 320 -10.78 -0.02 -12.49
N GLN A 321 -11.91 0.05 -11.78
CA GLN A 321 -13.09 0.77 -12.25
C GLN A 321 -12.86 2.28 -12.41
N GLN A 322 -11.93 2.84 -11.64
CA GLN A 322 -11.50 4.24 -11.66
C GLN A 322 -10.48 4.54 -12.77
N GLY A 323 -10.04 3.54 -13.52
CA GLY A 323 -9.10 3.68 -14.64
C GLY A 323 -7.61 3.66 -14.25
N ALA A 324 -7.28 3.42 -12.98
CA ALA A 324 -5.89 3.22 -12.56
C ALA A 324 -5.38 1.86 -13.07
N LEU A 325 -4.13 1.83 -13.55
CA LEU A 325 -3.46 0.61 -13.99
C LEU A 325 -3.14 -0.26 -12.77
N LEU A 326 -3.48 -1.55 -12.83
CA LEU A 326 -3.27 -2.49 -11.72
C LEU A 326 -1.93 -3.21 -11.80
N SER A 327 -1.54 -3.63 -12.99
CA SER A 327 -0.29 -4.35 -13.25
C SER A 327 0.40 -3.79 -14.49
N GLU A 328 1.66 -4.15 -14.69
CA GLU A 328 2.33 -3.89 -15.97
C GLU A 328 1.56 -4.55 -17.13
N PRO A 329 1.54 -3.92 -18.33
CA PRO A 329 0.91 -4.51 -19.51
C PRO A 329 1.53 -5.85 -19.87
N THR A 330 0.70 -6.87 -20.09
CA THR A 330 1.16 -8.21 -20.49
C THR A 330 1.09 -8.36 -22.00
N ILE A 331 2.18 -8.84 -22.62
CA ILE A 331 2.26 -9.09 -24.06
C ILE A 331 2.05 -10.58 -24.33
N PHE A 332 1.15 -10.89 -25.26
CA PHE A 332 0.85 -12.25 -25.71
C PHE A 332 1.34 -12.42 -27.16
N PRO A 333 2.34 -13.27 -27.39
CA PRO A 333 2.78 -13.60 -28.74
C PRO A 333 1.74 -14.50 -29.43
N LEU A 334 1.47 -14.18 -30.69
CA LEU A 334 0.51 -14.84 -31.57
C LEU A 334 1.19 -15.34 -32.84
N LYS A 335 1.11 -16.65 -33.07
CA LYS A 335 1.46 -17.25 -34.36
C LYS A 335 0.21 -17.35 -35.24
N LEU A 336 0.17 -16.61 -36.35
CA LEU A 336 -0.97 -16.55 -37.24
C LEU A 336 -0.76 -17.49 -38.42
N SER A 337 -1.54 -18.57 -38.46
CA SER A 337 -1.53 -19.60 -39.49
C SER A 337 -2.89 -19.65 -40.19
N VAL A 338 -3.31 -18.50 -40.72
CA VAL A 338 -4.62 -18.34 -41.39
C VAL A 338 -4.41 -18.23 -42.89
N ILE A 339 -5.01 -19.15 -43.64
CA ILE A 339 -5.06 -19.06 -45.10
C ILE A 339 -6.00 -17.91 -45.44
N SER A 340 -5.47 -16.86 -46.07
CA SER A 340 -6.27 -15.71 -46.48
C SER A 340 -7.42 -16.17 -47.41
N PRO A 341 -8.69 -15.81 -47.15
CA PRO A 341 -9.79 -16.11 -48.05
C PRO A 341 -9.55 -15.60 -49.48
N ILE A 342 -8.88 -14.46 -49.61
CA ILE A 342 -8.51 -13.88 -50.90
C ILE A 342 -7.53 -14.80 -51.63
N ALA A 343 -6.50 -15.31 -50.94
CA ALA A 343 -5.56 -16.24 -51.53
C ALA A 343 -6.27 -17.53 -51.99
N THR A 344 -7.23 -18.04 -51.22
CA THR A 344 -8.05 -19.19 -51.62
C THR A 344 -8.84 -18.91 -52.89
N TRP A 345 -9.51 -17.76 -52.99
CA TRP A 345 -10.28 -17.39 -54.20
C TRP A 345 -9.38 -17.19 -55.42
N VAL A 346 -8.24 -16.51 -55.27
CA VAL A 346 -7.26 -16.32 -56.36
C VAL A 346 -6.72 -17.66 -56.85
N THR A 347 -6.33 -18.54 -55.93
CA THR A 347 -5.79 -19.86 -56.28
C THR A 347 -6.85 -20.74 -56.94
N THR A 348 -8.09 -20.70 -56.44
CA THR A 348 -9.22 -21.44 -57.01
C THR A 348 -9.57 -20.92 -58.41
N GLY A 349 -9.64 -19.60 -58.59
CA GLY A 349 -9.88 -18.98 -59.90
C GLY A 349 -8.77 -19.29 -60.91
N ALA A 350 -7.51 -19.24 -60.48
CA ALA A 350 -6.36 -19.63 -61.29
C ALA A 350 -6.43 -21.11 -61.69
N ALA A 351 -6.78 -21.99 -60.75
CA ALA A 351 -6.95 -23.42 -61.01
C ALA A 351 -8.06 -23.68 -62.03
N ILE A 352 -9.25 -23.07 -61.86
CA ILE A 352 -10.37 -23.18 -62.80
C ILE A 352 -9.95 -22.69 -64.20
N THR A 353 -9.25 -21.56 -64.27
CA THR A 353 -8.76 -20.99 -65.53
C THR A 353 -7.76 -21.92 -66.22
N LEU A 354 -6.83 -22.51 -65.47
CA LEU A 354 -5.87 -23.48 -65.98
C LEU A 354 -6.57 -24.75 -66.50
N PHE A 355 -7.56 -25.27 -65.77
CA PHE A 355 -8.35 -26.42 -66.22
C PHE A 355 -9.11 -26.12 -67.52
N ALA A 356 -9.77 -24.95 -67.61
CA ALA A 356 -10.46 -24.54 -68.83
C ALA A 356 -9.49 -24.41 -70.02
N ALA A 357 -8.33 -23.79 -69.81
CA ALA A 357 -7.29 -23.67 -70.83
C ALA A 357 -6.78 -25.04 -71.29
N ALA A 358 -6.55 -25.98 -70.37
CA ALA A 358 -6.12 -27.35 -70.69
C ALA A 358 -7.16 -28.11 -71.53
N ILE A 359 -8.45 -27.99 -71.19
CA ILE A 359 -9.55 -28.60 -71.96
C ILE A 359 -9.60 -28.03 -73.38
N ILE A 360 -9.54 -26.70 -73.53
CA ILE A 360 -9.55 -26.03 -74.84
C ILE A 360 -8.33 -26.43 -75.67
N GLN A 361 -7.15 -26.50 -75.07
CA GLN A 361 -5.93 -26.93 -75.77
C GLN A 361 -6.03 -28.39 -76.22
N SER A 362 -6.57 -29.29 -75.38
CA SER A 362 -6.80 -30.69 -75.73
C SER A 362 -7.78 -30.84 -76.90
N ALA A 363 -8.91 -30.13 -76.88
CA ALA A 363 -9.89 -30.13 -77.97
C ALA A 363 -9.29 -29.60 -79.28
N ARG A 364 -8.50 -28.52 -79.24
CA ARG A 364 -7.76 -28.00 -80.41
C ARG A 364 -6.75 -29.02 -80.94
N ARG A 365 -6.05 -29.74 -80.06
CA ARG A 365 -5.08 -30.79 -80.44
C ARG A 365 -5.75 -31.97 -81.15
N ILE A 366 -6.92 -32.40 -80.68
CA ILE A 366 -7.68 -33.49 -81.31
C ILE A 366 -8.21 -33.07 -82.68
N ARG A 367 -8.70 -31.83 -82.83
CA ARG A 367 -9.13 -31.30 -84.14
C ARG A 367 -8.00 -31.26 -85.17
N ARG A 368 -6.79 -30.86 -84.77
CA ARG A 368 -5.60 -30.84 -85.65
C ARG A 368 -5.06 -32.23 -86.04
N LYS A 369 -5.51 -33.31 -85.41
CA LYS A 369 -5.16 -34.69 -85.80
C LYS A 369 -6.18 -35.34 -86.73
N ARG A 370 -7.32 -34.68 -86.99
CA ARG A 370 -8.41 -35.17 -87.86
C ARG A 370 -8.52 -34.43 -89.20
N THR A 371 -7.75 -33.38 -89.38
CA THR A 371 -7.31 -32.83 -90.68
C THR A 371 -5.93 -33.35 -90.97
#